data_AF-A0A8I1DSI5-F1
#
_entry.id   AF-A0A8I1DSI5-F1
#
_cell.length_a   1.000
_cell.length_b   1.000
_cell.length_c   1.000
_cell.angle_alpha   90.00
_cell.angle_beta   90.00
_cell.angle_gamma   90.00
#
_symmetry.space_group_name_H-M   'P 1'
#
loop_
_entity.id
_entity.type
_entity.pdbx_description
1 polymer ?
#
loop_
_entity_poly.entity_id
_entity_poly.type
_entity_poly.pdbx_seq_one_letter_code
_entity_poly.pdbx_strand_id
1 'polypeptide(L)'
;ANVAYRMERQYRQLNQIEILGKINGAVGNYNAHIAAYPEVDWHQFSEEFVTSLGIQWNPYTTQIEPHDYIAELFDCVARFNTILIDFDRDVWGYIALNHFKQKTIAGEIGSSTMPHKVNPIDFENSEGNLGLANAVMQHLASKLPVSRWQRDLTDST
;
A
#
# COMPACT_ATOMS: atom_id res chain seq x y z
N ALA A 1 1.99 -24.17 4.80
CA ALA A 1 3.44 -23.92 4.63
C ALA A 1 3.74 -23.08 3.39
N ASN A 2 3.34 -23.52 2.18
CA ASN A 2 3.63 -22.80 0.93
C ASN A 2 3.11 -21.34 0.92
N VAL A 3 1.85 -21.13 1.33
CA VAL A 3 1.26 -19.77 1.43
C VAL A 3 2.01 -18.90 2.44
N ALA A 4 2.24 -19.40 3.65
CA ALA A 4 2.98 -18.68 4.70
C ALA A 4 4.38 -18.26 4.23
N TYR A 5 5.10 -19.14 3.52
CA TYR A 5 6.41 -18.80 2.96
C TYR A 5 6.34 -17.69 1.90
N ARG A 6 5.30 -17.70 1.04
CA ARG A 6 5.06 -16.61 0.07
C ARG A 6 4.74 -15.29 0.76
N MET A 7 3.89 -15.31 1.79
CA MET A 7 3.53 -14.13 2.59
C MET A 7 4.75 -13.54 3.30
N GLU A 8 5.58 -14.37 3.93
CA GLU A 8 6.81 -13.96 4.61
C GLU A 8 7.79 -13.24 3.66
N ARG A 9 7.90 -13.70 2.40
CA ARG A 9 8.71 -13.01 1.38
C ARG A 9 8.20 -11.60 1.12
N GLN A 10 6.89 -11.42 0.99
CA GLN A 10 6.30 -10.10 0.76
C GLN A 10 6.37 -9.21 2.01
N TYR A 11 6.25 -9.78 3.21
CA TYR A 11 6.45 -9.05 4.47
C TYR A 11 7.85 -8.44 4.54
N ARG A 12 8.89 -9.22 4.23
CA ARG A 12 10.28 -8.72 4.21
C ARG A 12 10.49 -7.63 3.18
N GLN A 13 9.93 -7.79 1.98
CA GLN A 13 10.00 -6.76 0.94
C GLN A 13 9.31 -5.48 1.39
N LEU A 14 8.10 -5.57 1.93
CA LEU A 14 7.34 -4.41 2.41
C LEU A 14 8.13 -3.64 3.49
N ASN A 15 8.76 -4.36 4.42
CA ASN A 15 9.57 -3.76 5.49
C ASN A 15 10.89 -3.15 5.01
N GLN A 16 11.28 -3.37 3.76
CA GLN A 16 12.50 -2.81 3.16
C GLN A 16 12.21 -1.62 2.24
N ILE A 17 10.94 -1.31 1.96
CA ILE A 17 10.58 -0.20 1.10
C ILE A 17 10.89 1.10 1.82
N GLU A 18 11.57 1.98 1.09
CA GLU A 18 11.97 3.28 1.61
C GLU A 18 10.73 4.17 1.75
N ILE A 19 10.62 4.89 2.86
CA ILE A 19 9.59 5.92 3.00
C ILE A 19 10.30 7.25 2.80
N LEU A 20 10.07 7.87 1.64
CA LEU A 20 10.79 9.07 1.22
C LEU A 20 10.03 10.35 1.58
N GLY A 21 10.79 11.37 1.96
CA GLY A 21 10.29 12.71 2.27
C GLY A 21 11.25 13.79 1.79
N LYS A 22 10.73 15.01 1.60
CA LYS A 22 11.48 16.12 1.03
C LYS A 22 11.08 17.46 1.63
N ILE A 23 12.01 18.41 1.66
CA ILE A 23 11.72 19.81 1.94
C ILE A 23 12.70 20.73 1.19
N ASN A 24 12.29 21.26 0.05
CA ASN A 24 13.17 22.06 -0.83
C ASN A 24 12.43 23.22 -1.53
N GLY A 25 11.33 23.66 -0.93
CA GLY A 25 10.57 24.85 -1.35
C GLY A 25 9.73 24.65 -2.61
N ALA A 26 9.40 25.77 -3.25
CA ALA A 26 8.34 25.84 -4.26
C ALA A 26 8.57 24.96 -5.49
N VAL A 27 9.81 24.76 -5.93
CA VAL A 27 10.12 23.99 -7.16
C VAL A 27 11.37 23.11 -7.01
N GLY A 28 11.76 22.78 -5.78
CA GLY A 28 12.90 21.90 -5.54
C GLY A 28 14.25 22.56 -5.27
N ASN A 29 14.34 23.90 -5.32
CA ASN A 29 15.63 24.62 -5.41
C ASN A 29 15.90 25.58 -4.24
N TYR A 30 15.13 25.52 -3.15
CA TYR A 30 15.33 26.36 -1.97
C TYR A 30 15.25 27.90 -2.21
N ASN A 31 14.80 28.36 -3.38
CA ASN A 31 14.83 29.77 -3.81
C ASN A 31 14.46 30.80 -2.72
N ALA A 32 13.32 30.62 -2.05
CA ALA A 32 12.85 31.55 -1.02
C ALA A 32 13.73 31.53 0.24
N HIS A 33 14.27 30.37 0.60
CA HIS A 33 15.14 30.20 1.75
C HIS A 33 16.49 30.89 1.50
N ILE A 34 17.10 30.63 0.33
CA ILE A 34 18.36 31.26 -0.09
C ILE A 34 18.19 32.78 -0.25
N ALA A 35 17.05 33.26 -0.73
CA ALA A 35 16.79 34.69 -0.86
C ALA A 35 16.72 35.41 0.49
N ALA A 36 16.24 34.74 1.55
CA ALA A 36 16.12 35.31 2.88
C ALA A 36 17.41 35.13 3.71
N TYR A 37 18.06 33.97 3.58
CA TYR A 37 19.23 33.55 4.34
C TYR A 37 20.22 32.81 3.43
N PRO A 38 21.01 33.54 2.63
CA PRO A 38 21.96 32.94 1.68
C PRO A 38 23.14 32.24 2.34
N GLU A 39 23.42 32.50 3.61
CA GLU A 39 24.53 31.94 4.39
C GLU A 39 24.21 30.57 5.01
N VAL A 40 22.95 30.15 5.03
CA VAL A 40 22.51 28.87 5.61
C VAL A 40 22.61 27.76 4.56
N ASP A 41 23.21 26.62 4.93
CA ASP A 41 23.18 25.41 4.10
C ASP A 41 21.79 24.75 4.20
N TRP A 42 20.89 25.18 3.31
CA TRP A 42 19.52 24.67 3.25
C TRP A 42 19.43 23.22 2.77
N HIS A 43 20.45 22.71 2.07
CA HIS A 43 20.48 21.32 1.63
C HIS A 43 20.76 20.42 2.83
N GLN A 44 21.77 20.76 3.64
CA GLN A 44 22.04 20.07 4.90
C GLN A 44 20.85 20.17 5.87
N PHE A 45 20.27 21.36 6.04
CA PHE A 45 19.09 21.54 6.90
C PHE A 45 17.91 20.66 6.46
N SER A 46 17.69 20.52 5.15
CA SER A 46 16.62 19.69 4.59
C SER A 46 16.79 18.22 4.94
N GLU A 47 18.00 17.69 4.79
CA GLU A 47 18.33 16.31 5.16
C GLU A 47 18.14 16.07 6.66
N GLU A 48 18.73 16.93 7.49
CA GLU A 48 18.63 16.83 8.95
C GLU A 48 17.17 16.91 9.41
N PHE A 49 16.38 17.81 8.83
CA PHE A 49 14.97 17.94 9.18
C PHE A 49 14.17 16.70 8.80
N VAL A 50 14.28 16.21 7.56
CA VAL A 50 13.51 15.04 7.11
C VAL A 50 13.91 13.78 7.90
N THR A 51 15.21 13.58 8.11
CA THR A 51 15.71 12.43 8.89
C THR A 51 15.34 12.51 10.36
N SER A 52 15.22 13.71 10.94
CA SER A 52 14.73 13.90 12.31
C SER A 52 13.29 13.42 12.52
N LEU A 53 12.50 13.32 11.44
CA LEU A 53 11.14 12.77 11.45
C LEU A 53 11.10 11.24 11.29
N GLY A 54 12.25 10.57 11.19
CA GLY A 54 12.35 9.13 10.94
C GLY A 54 12.04 8.73 9.49
N ILE A 55 12.12 9.68 8.55
CA ILE A 55 11.84 9.50 7.13
C ILE A 55 13.16 9.53 6.34
N GLN A 56 13.28 8.73 5.29
CA GLN A 56 14.45 8.78 4.41
C GLN A 56 14.35 9.99 3.48
N TRP A 57 15.47 10.65 3.24
CA TRP A 57 15.48 11.93 2.55
C TRP A 57 15.58 11.77 1.03
N ASN A 58 14.71 12.49 0.32
CA ASN A 58 14.76 12.63 -1.13
C ASN A 58 15.28 14.04 -1.51
N PRO A 59 16.56 14.18 -1.89
CA PRO A 59 17.16 15.49 -2.20
C PRO A 59 16.65 16.12 -3.50
N TYR A 60 16.19 15.30 -4.46
CA TYR A 60 15.85 15.75 -5.80
C TYR A 60 14.37 15.59 -6.08
N THR A 61 13.65 16.70 -5.97
CA THR A 61 12.22 16.72 -6.26
C THR A 61 11.85 17.97 -7.05
N THR A 62 10.68 17.94 -7.66
CA THR A 62 10.03 19.16 -8.12
C THR A 62 9.29 19.81 -6.95
N GLN A 63 8.11 20.34 -7.19
CA GLN A 63 7.26 20.90 -6.14
C GLN A 63 6.64 19.82 -5.24
N ILE A 64 6.49 18.59 -5.74
CA ILE A 64 5.99 17.43 -5.01
C ILE A 64 7.12 16.42 -4.79
N GLU A 65 6.96 15.52 -3.82
CA GLU A 65 7.71 14.26 -3.82
C GLU A 65 7.20 13.42 -5.02
N PRO A 66 8.07 12.72 -5.77
CA PRO A 66 7.68 12.03 -7.01
C PRO A 66 6.77 10.82 -6.83
N HIS A 67 6.46 10.39 -5.61
CA HIS A 67 5.54 9.30 -5.26
C HIS A 67 5.99 7.90 -5.71
N ASP A 68 7.24 7.72 -6.16
CA ASP A 68 7.76 6.43 -6.60
C ASP A 68 7.72 5.39 -5.46
N TYR A 69 8.11 5.79 -4.25
CA TYR A 69 8.10 4.89 -3.09
C TYR A 69 6.68 4.47 -2.69
N ILE A 70 5.67 5.30 -2.97
CA ILE A 70 4.25 4.95 -2.73
C ILE A 70 3.82 3.85 -3.72
N ALA A 71 4.25 3.94 -4.98
CA ALA A 71 4.01 2.90 -5.96
C ALA A 71 4.68 1.59 -5.56
N GLU A 72 5.94 1.63 -5.10
CA GLU A 72 6.65 0.46 -4.59
C GLU A 72 5.92 -0.20 -3.42
N LEU A 73 5.46 0.61 -2.46
CA LEU A 73 4.69 0.18 -1.29
C LEU A 73 3.40 -0.53 -1.72
N PHE A 74 2.59 0.13 -2.56
CA PHE A 74 1.33 -0.40 -3.05
C PHE A 74 1.50 -1.65 -3.89
N ASP A 75 2.53 -1.74 -4.72
CA ASP A 75 2.82 -2.94 -5.49
C ASP A 75 3.16 -4.12 -4.58
N CYS A 76 3.90 -3.88 -3.48
CA CYS A 76 4.22 -4.94 -2.53
C CYS A 76 2.99 -5.43 -1.77
N VAL A 77 2.11 -4.52 -1.35
CA VAL A 77 0.84 -4.87 -0.70
C VAL A 77 -0.08 -5.60 -1.69
N ALA A 78 -0.16 -5.16 -2.95
CA ALA A 78 -0.96 -5.84 -3.97
C ALA A 78 -0.46 -7.27 -4.26
N ARG A 79 0.86 -7.50 -4.24
CA ARG A 79 1.45 -8.85 -4.32
C ARG A 79 1.07 -9.70 -3.11
N PHE A 80 1.12 -9.14 -1.90
CA PHE A 80 0.66 -9.85 -0.69
C PHE A 80 -0.82 -10.23 -0.79
N ASN A 81 -1.68 -9.28 -1.14
CA ASN A 81 -3.11 -9.50 -1.32
C ASN A 81 -3.41 -10.56 -2.39
N THR A 82 -2.66 -10.59 -3.48
CA THR A 82 -2.81 -11.63 -4.52
C THR A 82 -2.52 -13.03 -3.97
N ILE A 83 -1.54 -13.17 -3.07
CA ILE A 83 -1.28 -14.45 -2.38
C ILE A 83 -2.44 -14.81 -1.44
N LEU A 84 -3.05 -13.82 -0.79
CA LEU A 84 -4.17 -14.05 0.12
C LEU A 84 -5.47 -14.40 -0.65
N ILE A 85 -5.74 -13.77 -1.80
CA ILE A 85 -6.84 -14.15 -2.71
C ILE A 85 -6.70 -15.62 -3.16
N ASP A 86 -5.48 -16.01 -3.54
CA ASP A 86 -5.17 -17.39 -3.92
C ASP A 86 -5.47 -18.37 -2.76
N PHE A 87 -5.12 -18.00 -1.54
CA PHE A 87 -5.46 -18.76 -0.35
C PHE A 87 -6.96 -18.81 -0.05
N ASP A 88 -7.68 -17.69 -0.15
CA ASP A 88 -9.12 -17.61 0.08
C ASP A 88 -9.86 -18.55 -0.87
N ARG A 89 -9.46 -18.58 -2.15
CA ARG A 89 -10.03 -19.47 -3.17
C ARG A 89 -9.72 -20.94 -2.93
N ASP A 90 -8.49 -21.26 -2.56
CA ASP A 90 -8.10 -22.65 -2.23
C ASP A 90 -8.91 -23.15 -1.03
N VAL A 91 -9.02 -22.36 0.03
CA VAL A 91 -9.78 -22.75 1.24
C VAL A 91 -11.28 -22.85 0.95
N TRP A 92 -11.84 -21.93 0.17
CA TRP A 92 -13.22 -22.03 -0.31
C TRP A 92 -13.44 -23.37 -1.04
N GLY A 93 -12.52 -23.74 -1.93
CA GLY A 93 -12.56 -25.01 -2.66
C GLY A 93 -12.44 -26.23 -1.74
N TYR A 94 -11.54 -26.20 -0.76
CA TYR A 94 -11.41 -27.27 0.22
C TYR A 94 -12.64 -27.43 1.12
N ILE A 95 -13.33 -26.34 1.46
CA ILE A 95 -14.60 -26.37 2.17
C ILE A 95 -15.70 -26.96 1.28
N ALA A 96 -15.76 -26.58 0.00
CA ALA A 96 -16.71 -27.12 -0.97
C ALA A 96 -16.53 -28.64 -1.19
N LEU A 97 -15.29 -29.12 -1.15
CA LEU A 97 -14.93 -30.54 -1.21
C LEU A 97 -15.06 -31.27 0.15
N ASN A 98 -15.53 -30.58 1.19
CA ASN A 98 -15.70 -31.11 2.54
C ASN A 98 -14.40 -31.66 3.17
N HIS A 99 -13.23 -31.14 2.75
CA HIS A 99 -11.95 -31.38 3.43
C HIS A 99 -11.90 -30.67 4.78
N PHE A 100 -12.62 -29.54 4.90
CA PHE A 100 -12.79 -28.80 6.15
C PHE A 100 -14.27 -28.64 6.48
N LYS A 101 -14.58 -28.67 7.78
CA LYS A 101 -15.86 -28.24 8.34
C LYS A 101 -15.68 -26.90 9.04
N GLN A 102 -16.71 -26.08 8.99
CA GLN A 102 -16.73 -24.76 9.61
C GLN A 102 -17.35 -24.86 11.01
N LYS A 103 -16.72 -24.21 11.98
CA LYS A 103 -17.29 -24.09 13.33
C LYS A 103 -18.45 -23.10 13.26
N THR A 104 -19.62 -23.50 13.76
CA THR A 104 -20.80 -22.62 13.84
C THR A 104 -20.97 -22.08 15.25
N ILE A 105 -21.51 -20.87 15.38
CA ILE A 105 -21.94 -20.31 16.65
C ILE A 105 -23.48 -20.39 16.73
N ALA A 106 -24.00 -20.78 17.89
CA ALA A 106 -25.44 -20.88 18.10
C ALA A 106 -26.12 -19.53 17.83
N GLY A 107 -27.13 -19.53 16.97
CA GLY A 107 -27.87 -18.32 16.58
C GLY A 107 -27.44 -17.71 15.23
N GLU A 108 -26.32 -18.14 14.64
CA GLU A 108 -25.94 -17.71 13.29
C GLU A 108 -26.82 -18.36 12.22
N ILE A 109 -27.23 -17.57 11.24
CA ILE A 109 -28.05 -18.01 10.10
C ILE A 109 -27.14 -18.13 8.88
N GLY A 110 -26.82 -19.35 8.46
CA GLY A 110 -26.01 -19.56 7.26
C GLY A 110 -26.76 -19.39 5.93
N SER A 111 -28.10 -19.47 5.94
CA SER A 111 -28.97 -19.09 4.83
C SER A 111 -30.39 -18.80 5.32
N SER A 112 -31.03 -17.78 4.74
CA SER A 112 -32.42 -17.40 5.03
C SER A 112 -33.46 -18.44 4.63
N THR A 113 -33.13 -19.35 3.69
CA THR A 113 -34.04 -20.36 3.15
C THR A 113 -33.56 -21.79 3.35
N MET A 114 -32.28 -21.99 3.66
CA MET A 114 -31.68 -23.31 3.82
C MET A 114 -31.04 -23.45 5.22
N PRO A 115 -31.77 -23.95 6.24
CA PRO A 115 -31.32 -23.96 7.64
C PRO A 115 -30.12 -24.87 7.91
N HIS A 116 -29.79 -25.77 6.97
CA HIS A 116 -28.64 -26.67 7.07
C HIS A 116 -27.35 -26.08 6.46
N LYS A 117 -27.42 -24.90 5.81
CA LYS A 117 -26.31 -24.33 5.06
C LYS A 117 -25.32 -23.64 5.99
N VAL A 118 -24.03 -23.87 5.78
CA VAL A 118 -22.92 -23.13 6.40
C VAL A 118 -21.97 -22.73 5.28
N ASN A 119 -21.78 -21.42 5.08
CA ASN A 119 -21.03 -20.86 3.95
C ASN A 119 -19.69 -20.29 4.41
N PRO A 120 -18.63 -20.41 3.61
CA PRO A 120 -17.33 -19.78 3.86
C PRO A 120 -17.35 -18.26 3.62
N ILE A 121 -18.29 -17.54 4.22
CA ILE A 121 -18.56 -16.12 3.94
C ILE A 121 -17.38 -15.21 4.27
N ASP A 122 -16.56 -15.58 5.25
CA ASP A 122 -15.39 -14.79 5.64
C ASP A 122 -14.34 -14.77 4.52
N PHE A 123 -14.10 -15.92 3.89
CA PHE A 123 -13.18 -16.04 2.75
C PHE A 123 -13.74 -15.34 1.51
N GLU A 124 -15.05 -15.45 1.25
CA GLU A 124 -15.71 -14.75 0.15
C GLU A 124 -15.65 -13.22 0.31
N ASN A 125 -15.82 -12.73 1.55
CA ASN A 125 -15.72 -11.31 1.86
C ASN A 125 -14.28 -10.80 1.74
N SER A 126 -13.31 -11.56 2.25
CA SER A 126 -11.88 -11.27 2.11
C SER A 126 -11.49 -11.17 0.63
N GLU A 127 -11.80 -12.19 -0.17
CA GLU A 127 -11.50 -12.23 -1.60
C GLU A 127 -12.01 -10.98 -2.33
N GLY A 128 -13.28 -10.63 -2.11
CA GLY A 128 -13.91 -9.47 -2.76
C GLY A 128 -13.23 -8.14 -2.39
N ASN A 129 -12.93 -7.93 -1.10
CA ASN A 129 -12.28 -6.71 -0.64
C ASN A 129 -10.82 -6.61 -1.10
N LEU A 130 -10.09 -7.72 -1.13
CA LEU A 130 -8.71 -7.75 -1.64
C LEU A 130 -8.65 -7.39 -3.13
N GLY A 131 -9.65 -7.83 -3.92
CA GLY A 131 -9.80 -7.44 -5.32
C GLY A 131 -9.99 -5.92 -5.49
N LEU A 132 -10.88 -5.32 -4.69
CA LEU A 132 -11.11 -3.87 -4.68
C LEU A 132 -9.86 -3.10 -4.22
N ALA A 133 -9.21 -3.56 -3.15
CA ALA A 133 -7.99 -2.95 -2.63
C ALA A 133 -6.89 -2.92 -3.69
N ASN A 134 -6.67 -4.03 -4.40
CA ASN A 134 -5.68 -4.11 -5.47
C ASN A 134 -5.99 -3.17 -6.63
N ALA A 135 -7.26 -3.03 -7.02
CA ALA A 135 -7.66 -2.11 -8.09
C ALA A 135 -7.30 -0.65 -7.75
N VAL A 136 -7.60 -0.22 -6.53
CA VAL A 136 -7.27 1.14 -6.06
C VAL A 136 -5.76 1.34 -5.97
N MET A 137 -5.04 0.41 -5.35
CA MET A 137 -3.60 0.49 -5.19
C MET A 137 -2.86 0.55 -6.53
N GLN A 138 -3.26 -0.28 -7.50
CA GLN A 138 -2.65 -0.27 -8.84
C GLN A 138 -2.94 1.03 -9.61
N HIS A 139 -4.13 1.59 -9.45
CA HIS A 139 -4.44 2.89 -10.03
C HIS A 139 -3.53 3.98 -9.45
N LEU A 140 -3.38 4.04 -8.13
CA LEU A 140 -2.53 5.03 -7.46
C LEU A 140 -1.05 4.84 -7.82
N ALA A 141 -0.54 3.60 -7.81
CA ALA A 141 0.84 3.30 -8.16
C ALA A 141 1.20 3.74 -9.59
N SER A 142 0.27 3.60 -10.54
CA SER A 142 0.49 4.03 -11.93
C SER A 142 0.23 5.51 -12.19
N LYS A 143 -0.62 6.16 -11.38
CA LYS A 143 -1.07 7.54 -11.60
C LYS A 143 -0.30 8.59 -10.79
N LEU A 144 0.10 8.29 -9.56
CA LEU A 144 0.73 9.27 -8.66
C LEU A 144 2.10 9.75 -9.20
N PRO A 145 2.99 8.88 -9.72
CA PRO A 145 4.31 9.33 -10.19
C PRO A 145 4.30 10.14 -11.48
N VAL A 146 3.13 10.28 -12.13
CA VAL A 146 2.99 11.04 -13.37
C VAL A 146 2.32 12.36 -13.09
N SER A 147 3.11 13.44 -13.20
CA SER A 147 2.66 14.81 -12.98
C SER A 147 3.25 15.76 -14.03
N ARG A 148 2.44 16.64 -14.60
CA ARG A 148 2.86 17.57 -15.66
C ARG A 148 3.80 18.66 -15.12
N TRP A 149 4.93 18.87 -15.80
CA TRP A 149 5.95 19.88 -15.45
C TRP A 149 6.40 19.80 -13.97
N GLN A 150 6.48 20.93 -13.25
CA GLN A 150 6.92 20.96 -11.85
C GLN A 150 5.88 20.42 -10.87
N ARG A 151 4.60 20.48 -11.24
CA ARG A 151 3.51 19.60 -10.79
C ARG A 151 2.20 19.98 -11.47
N ASP A 152 1.26 19.05 -11.56
CA ASP A 152 -0.16 19.38 -11.54
C ASP A 152 -0.77 19.04 -10.16
N LEU A 153 -2.09 19.17 -9.99
CA LEU A 153 -2.77 18.95 -8.70
C LEU A 153 -3.62 17.67 -8.70
N THR A 154 -3.50 16.83 -9.71
CA THR A 154 -4.32 15.62 -9.82
C THR A 154 -3.94 14.53 -8.83
N ASP A 155 -2.79 14.65 -8.17
CA ASP A 155 -2.33 13.79 -7.07
C ASP A 155 -2.93 14.19 -5.69
N SER A 156 -3.64 15.32 -5.61
CA SER A 156 -4.25 15.81 -4.35
C SER A 156 -5.65 15.25 -4.06
N THR A 157 -6.28 14.55 -5.00
CA THR A 157 -7.68 14.04 -4.92
C THR A 157 -7.75 12.60 -5.37
#